data_AF-A0AAV5Y7B0-F1
#
_entry.id   AF-A0AAV5Y7B0-F1
#
_cell.length_a   1.000
_cell.length_b   1.000
_cell.length_c   1.000
_cell.angle_alpha   90.00
_cell.angle_beta   90.00
_cell.angle_gamma   90.00
#
_symmetry.space_group_name_H-M   'P 1'
#
loop_
_entity.id
_entity.type
_entity.pdbx_description
1 polymer ?
#
loop_
_entity_poly.entity_id
_entity_poly.type
_entity_poly.pdbx_seq_one_letter_code
_entity_poly.pdbx_strand_id
1 'polypeptide(L)'
;MREIVFALEFRGRGEAVPGEPGKRRARSTAPSQTLSAVLSPVGVRAGVAAVAGESAALESRVERFADGSFVEDGTITYGSAGRITFETLGRGWVGPAPLDGWVVGGIVWKITGGDGVFAGAQGLITSNFTVNAGGEVIDDQVVRLYLP
;
A
#
# COMPACT_ATOMS: atom_id res chain seq x y z
N MET A 1 -24.06 -3.10 6.80
CA MET A 1 -22.60 -3.33 6.86
C MET A 1 -22.24 -4.58 6.09
N ARG A 2 -21.49 -4.41 4.99
CA ARG A 2 -20.94 -5.49 4.16
C ARG A 2 -19.41 -5.47 4.26
N GLU A 3 -18.83 -6.61 4.60
CA GLU A 3 -17.38 -6.78 4.62
C GLU A 3 -16.84 -7.14 3.22
N ILE A 4 -15.71 -6.54 2.85
CA ILE A 4 -14.92 -6.93 1.68
C ILE A 4 -13.46 -7.03 2.09
N VAL A 5 -12.82 -8.12 1.70
CA VAL A 5 -11.39 -8.35 1.88
C VAL A 5 -10.77 -8.65 0.53
N PHE A 6 -9.68 -7.96 0.20
CA PHE A 6 -8.93 -8.18 -1.03
C PHE A 6 -7.47 -7.77 -0.85
N ALA A 7 -6.62 -8.19 -1.79
CA ALA A 7 -5.21 -7.86 -1.80
C ALA A 7 -4.80 -7.26 -3.14
N LEU A 8 -3.83 -6.36 -3.12
CA LEU A 8 -3.24 -5.74 -4.30
C LEU A 8 -1.73 -5.57 -4.09
N GLU A 9 -0.93 -5.96 -5.08
CA GLU A 9 0.46 -5.50 -5.23
C GLU A 9 0.44 -4.16 -5.97
N PHE A 10 0.88 -3.10 -5.30
CA PHE A 10 1.12 -1.79 -5.89
C PHE A 10 2.59 -1.66 -6.30
N ARG A 11 2.83 -1.11 -7.49
CA ARG A 11 4.17 -0.79 -7.99
C ARG A 11 4.29 0.69 -8.31
N GLY A 12 5.40 1.30 -7.94
CA GLY A 12 5.55 2.73 -8.10
C GLY A 12 6.90 3.29 -7.67
N ARG A 13 6.89 4.58 -7.30
CA ARG A 13 8.07 5.28 -6.83
C ARG A 13 7.79 6.14 -5.61
N GLY A 14 8.78 6.21 -4.72
CA GLY A 14 8.82 7.14 -3.59
C GLY A 14 9.89 8.20 -3.78
N GLU A 15 9.48 9.47 -3.77
CA GLU A 15 10.36 10.62 -4.04
C GLU A 15 10.43 11.56 -2.83
N ALA A 16 11.58 12.22 -2.65
CA ALA A 16 11.72 13.27 -1.65
C ALA A 16 10.93 14.52 -2.05
N VAL A 17 10.33 15.20 -1.08
CA VAL A 17 9.69 16.49 -1.32
C VAL A 17 10.76 17.60 -1.27
N PRO A 18 10.95 18.39 -2.36
CA PRO A 18 11.94 19.46 -2.36
C PRO A 18 11.69 20.47 -1.23
N GLY A 19 12.73 20.76 -0.45
CA GLY A 19 12.66 21.74 0.64
C GLY A 19 12.02 21.24 1.95
N GLU A 20 11.55 19.99 2.01
CA GLU A 20 10.93 19.42 3.22
C GLU A 20 11.68 18.15 3.67
N PRO A 21 12.77 18.30 4.47
CA PRO A 21 13.53 17.17 4.98
C PRO A 21 12.64 16.17 5.72
N GLY A 22 12.84 14.88 5.46
CA GLY A 22 12.05 13.81 6.09
C GLY A 22 10.69 13.57 5.45
N LYS A 23 10.22 14.45 4.54
CA LYS A 23 8.97 14.25 3.80
C LYS A 23 9.20 13.62 2.43
N ARG A 24 8.34 12.68 2.10
CA ARG A 24 8.32 11.99 0.80
C ARG A 24 6.91 11.94 0.24
N ARG A 25 6.81 11.77 -1.08
CA ARG A 25 5.57 11.42 -1.76
C ARG A 25 5.75 10.07 -2.42
N ALA A 26 4.80 9.17 -2.20
CA ALA A 26 4.76 7.92 -2.93
C ALA A 26 3.60 7.96 -3.93
N ARG A 27 3.88 7.41 -5.11
CA ARG A 27 2.88 7.23 -6.16
C ARG A 27 3.05 5.84 -6.73
N SER A 28 2.02 5.02 -6.61
CA SER A 28 2.02 3.64 -7.08
C SER A 28 0.68 3.27 -7.69
N THR A 29 0.69 2.24 -8.53
CA THR A 29 -0.50 1.73 -9.19
C THR A 29 -0.56 0.22 -9.08
N ALA A 30 -1.77 -0.31 -9.02
CA ALA A 30 -2.05 -1.73 -9.03
C ALA A 30 -3.10 -2.02 -10.11
N PRO A 31 -2.82 -2.84 -11.13
CA PRO A 31 -3.88 -3.28 -12.04
C PRO A 31 -4.86 -4.19 -11.30
N SER A 32 -6.03 -4.42 -11.89
CA SER A 32 -6.85 -5.59 -11.53
C SER A 32 -5.98 -6.85 -11.64
N GLN A 33 -5.96 -7.67 -10.60
CA GLN A 33 -4.99 -8.75 -10.47
C GLN A 33 -5.51 -9.94 -9.67
N THR A 34 -4.85 -11.07 -9.87
CA THR A 34 -4.98 -12.26 -9.04
C THR A 34 -3.68 -12.46 -8.27
N LEU A 35 -3.80 -12.59 -6.95
CA LEU A 35 -2.70 -13.01 -6.09
C LEU A 35 -2.93 -14.48 -5.74
N SER A 36 -1.89 -15.28 -5.91
CA SER A 36 -1.92 -16.71 -5.61
C SER A 36 -0.78 -17.09 -4.68
N ALA A 37 -1.08 -18.01 -3.76
CA ALA A 37 -0.11 -18.69 -2.93
C ALA A 37 -0.40 -20.19 -2.99
N VAL A 38 0.54 -20.96 -3.52
CA VAL A 38 0.43 -22.42 -3.66
C VAL A 38 1.43 -23.06 -2.70
N LEU A 39 0.90 -23.76 -1.70
CA LEU A 39 1.69 -24.49 -0.70
C LEU A 39 1.90 -25.92 -1.19
N SER A 40 3.14 -26.39 -1.14
CA SER A 40 3.51 -27.75 -1.54
C SER A 40 4.67 -28.28 -0.67
N PRO A 41 4.93 -29.59 -0.64
CA PRO A 41 6.08 -30.15 0.10
C PRO A 41 7.44 -29.58 -0.33
N VAL A 42 7.54 -29.05 -1.56
CA VAL A 42 8.77 -28.45 -2.10
C VAL A 42 8.87 -26.95 -1.88
N GLY A 43 7.88 -26.34 -1.20
CA GLY A 43 7.87 -24.93 -0.83
C GLY A 43 6.59 -24.18 -1.19
N VAL A 44 6.65 -22.86 -1.00
CA VAL A 44 5.58 -21.90 -1.32
C VAL A 44 5.89 -21.22 -2.64
N ARG A 45 4.94 -21.25 -3.57
CA ARG A 45 4.99 -20.44 -4.81
C ARG A 45 3.98 -19.33 -4.70
N ALA A 46 4.42 -18.09 -4.94
CA ALA A 46 3.55 -16.94 -5.04
C ALA A 46 3.48 -16.48 -6.50
N GLY A 47 2.37 -15.85 -6.88
CA GLY A 47 2.21 -15.30 -8.21
C GLY A 47 1.24 -14.13 -8.21
N VAL A 48 1.61 -13.09 -8.96
CA VAL A 48 0.79 -11.94 -9.27
C VAL A 48 0.53 -11.93 -10.78
N ALA A 49 -0.73 -12.03 -11.18
CA ALA A 49 -1.10 -11.97 -12.58
C ALA A 49 -2.17 -10.90 -12.80
N ALA A 50 -1.88 -9.95 -13.67
CA ALA A 50 -2.85 -8.94 -14.09
C ALA A 50 -4.03 -9.60 -14.82
N VAL A 51 -5.23 -9.09 -14.59
CA VAL A 51 -6.47 -9.50 -15.25
C VAL A 51 -7.17 -8.28 -15.83
N ALA A 52 -8.12 -8.51 -16.75
CA ALA A 52 -8.89 -7.42 -17.33
C ALA A 52 -9.70 -6.67 -16.26
N GLY A 53 -9.64 -5.34 -16.31
CA GLY A 53 -10.32 -4.45 -15.37
C GLY A 53 -9.64 -3.09 -15.29
N GLU A 54 -10.05 -2.30 -14.32
CA GLU A 54 -9.45 -0.99 -14.03
C GLU A 54 -8.21 -1.14 -13.13
N SER A 55 -7.53 -0.02 -12.87
CA SER A 55 -6.38 0.04 -11.97
C SER A 55 -6.69 0.88 -10.73
N ALA A 56 -6.08 0.51 -9.62
CA ALA A 56 -6.00 1.34 -8.44
C ALA A 56 -4.76 2.26 -8.51
N ALA A 57 -4.88 3.47 -7.97
CA ALA A 57 -3.79 4.43 -7.86
C ALA A 57 -3.69 4.93 -6.42
N LEU A 58 -2.50 4.79 -5.83
CA LEU A 58 -2.16 5.31 -4.51
C LEU A 58 -1.35 6.58 -4.66
N GLU A 59 -1.75 7.60 -3.90
CA GLU A 59 -0.99 8.83 -3.69
C GLU A 59 -0.89 9.10 -2.20
N SER A 60 0.33 9.21 -1.68
CA SER A 60 0.54 9.41 -0.25
C SER A 60 1.65 10.40 0.06
N ARG A 61 1.63 10.86 1.31
CA ARG A 61 2.67 11.67 1.93
C ARG A 61 3.24 10.87 3.08
N VAL A 62 4.56 10.77 3.12
CA VAL A 62 5.29 10.04 4.16
C VAL A 62 6.12 11.03 4.95
N GLU A 63 6.04 10.96 6.28
CA GLU A 63 6.88 11.72 7.20
C GLU A 63 7.73 10.74 8.01
N ARG A 64 9.05 10.85 7.87
CA ARG A 64 10.03 10.03 8.59
C ARG A 64 10.50 10.72 9.86
N PHE A 65 10.62 9.94 10.93
CA PHE A 65 11.13 10.39 12.22
C PHE A 65 12.59 9.99 12.43
N ALA A 66 13.23 10.62 13.42
CA ALA A 66 14.64 10.39 13.74
C ALA A 66 14.93 8.96 14.25
N ASP A 67 13.94 8.30 14.84
CA ASP A 67 14.03 6.91 15.30
C ASP A 67 13.88 5.88 14.15
N GLY A 68 13.77 6.35 12.90
CA GLY A 68 13.61 5.52 11.71
C GLY A 68 12.17 5.06 11.44
N SER A 69 11.24 5.32 12.36
CA SER A 69 9.81 5.10 12.13
C SER A 69 9.23 6.17 11.20
N PHE A 70 8.01 5.95 10.71
CA PHE A 70 7.34 6.91 9.85
C PHE A 70 5.82 6.87 10.01
N VAL A 71 5.17 7.93 9.55
CA VAL A 71 3.72 7.96 9.32
C VAL A 71 3.45 8.30 7.86
N GLU A 72 2.27 7.93 7.43
CA GLU A 72 1.78 8.09 6.08
C GLU A 72 0.27 8.36 6.09
N ASP A 73 -0.14 9.32 5.25
CA ASP A 73 -1.52 9.63 4.92
C ASP A 73 -1.66 9.72 3.41
N GLY A 74 -2.84 9.40 2.89
CA GLY A 74 -3.02 9.37 1.45
C GLY A 74 -4.41 9.03 0.98
N THR A 75 -4.48 8.78 -0.33
CA THR A 75 -5.68 8.38 -1.04
C THR A 75 -5.37 7.18 -1.91
N ILE A 76 -6.32 6.24 -1.98
CA ILE A 76 -6.32 5.19 -2.99
C ILE A 76 -7.59 5.36 -3.82
N THR A 77 -7.42 5.56 -5.13
CA THR A 77 -8.52 5.60 -6.11
C THR A 77 -8.63 4.24 -6.77
N TYR A 78 -9.78 3.58 -6.71
CA TYR A 78 -10.05 2.27 -7.33
C TYR A 78 -10.82 2.45 -8.65
N GLY A 79 -10.13 2.92 -9.69
CA GLY A 79 -10.75 3.20 -10.99
C GLY A 79 -11.99 4.08 -10.87
N SER A 80 -13.03 3.74 -11.61
CA SER A 80 -14.34 4.41 -11.59
C SER A 80 -15.17 4.17 -10.33
N ALA A 81 -14.80 3.20 -9.49
CA ALA A 81 -15.59 2.83 -8.31
C ALA A 81 -15.57 3.92 -7.23
N GLY A 82 -14.50 4.72 -7.18
CA GLY A 82 -14.32 5.79 -6.20
C GLY A 82 -12.99 5.68 -5.47
N ARG A 83 -12.85 6.43 -4.38
CA ARG A 83 -11.63 6.55 -3.61
C ARG A 83 -11.86 6.34 -2.13
N ILE A 84 -10.79 6.01 -1.43
CA ILE A 84 -10.68 6.02 0.03
C ILE A 84 -9.56 6.96 0.45
N THR A 85 -9.70 7.57 1.63
CA THR A 85 -8.62 8.25 2.33
C THR A 85 -8.18 7.43 3.53
N PHE A 86 -6.91 7.52 3.88
CA PHE A 86 -6.34 6.76 4.98
C PHE A 86 -5.30 7.57 5.74
N GLU A 87 -5.04 7.16 6.97
CA GLU A 87 -3.91 7.62 7.76
C GLU A 87 -3.31 6.48 8.58
N THR A 88 -2.07 6.64 9.01
CA THR A 88 -1.35 5.63 9.79
C THR A 88 -1.99 5.39 11.15
N LEU A 89 -2.20 4.12 11.46
CA LEU A 89 -2.52 3.65 12.80
C LEU A 89 -1.22 3.32 13.53
N GLY A 90 -0.78 4.20 14.43
CA GLY A 90 0.48 4.04 15.16
C GLY A 90 1.67 4.57 14.34
N ARG A 91 2.64 3.70 14.02
CA ARG A 91 3.79 4.04 13.20
C ARG A 91 4.17 2.90 12.27
N GLY A 92 4.66 3.24 11.08
CA GLY A 92 5.33 2.33 10.18
C GLY A 92 6.75 2.01 10.65
N TRP A 93 7.22 0.85 10.23
CA TRP A 93 8.58 0.39 10.45
C TRP A 93 9.28 0.14 9.11
N VAL A 94 10.55 0.47 9.02
CA VAL A 94 11.40 0.19 7.87
C VAL A 94 12.80 -0.18 8.33
N GLY A 95 13.44 -1.11 7.63
CA GLY A 95 14.81 -1.54 7.91
C GLY A 95 15.50 -2.11 6.66
N PRO A 96 16.79 -2.47 6.77
CA PRO A 96 17.50 -3.13 5.68
C PRO A 96 16.82 -4.44 5.29
N ALA A 97 16.65 -4.67 3.99
CA ALA A 97 16.25 -5.98 3.48
C ALA A 97 17.47 -6.91 3.38
N PRO A 98 17.28 -8.24 3.37
CA PRO A 98 18.35 -9.20 3.07
C PRO A 98 18.76 -9.23 1.58
N LEU A 99 18.26 -8.28 0.78
CA LEU A 99 18.62 -8.08 -0.62
C LEU A 99 19.41 -6.78 -0.76
N ASP A 100 20.61 -6.86 -1.33
CA ASP A 100 21.53 -5.73 -1.42
C ASP A 100 20.89 -4.52 -2.10
N GLY A 101 20.95 -3.37 -1.41
CA GLY A 101 20.39 -2.11 -1.91
C GLY A 101 18.88 -1.97 -1.77
N TRP A 102 18.21 -2.88 -1.05
CA TRP A 102 16.78 -2.79 -0.74
C TRP A 102 16.53 -2.53 0.75
N VAL A 103 15.42 -1.85 1.02
CA VAL A 103 14.80 -1.78 2.36
C VAL A 103 13.47 -2.52 2.33
N VAL A 104 13.07 -3.04 3.48
CA VAL A 104 11.78 -3.69 3.72
C VAL A 104 11.08 -2.98 4.86
N GLY A 105 9.76 -2.90 4.79
CA GLY A 105 8.96 -2.27 5.83
C GLY A 105 7.54 -2.77 5.89
N GLY A 106 6.83 -2.28 6.89
CA GLY A 106 5.41 -2.56 7.05
C GLY A 106 4.72 -1.44 7.81
N ILE A 107 3.44 -1.23 7.48
CA ILE A 107 2.61 -0.20 8.08
C ILE A 107 1.14 -0.62 8.07
N VAL A 108 0.39 -0.14 9.06
CA VAL A 108 -1.06 -0.30 9.12
C VAL A 108 -1.70 1.07 8.95
N TRP A 109 -2.65 1.19 8.04
CA TRP A 109 -3.48 2.38 7.87
C TRP A 109 -4.91 2.09 8.29
N LYS A 110 -5.57 3.10 8.86
CA LYS A 110 -7.02 3.12 9.05
C LYS A 110 -7.68 3.94 7.96
N ILE A 111 -8.85 3.49 7.50
CA ILE A 111 -9.67 4.26 6.56
C ILE A 111 -10.29 5.44 7.31
N THR A 112 -10.14 6.64 6.75
CA THR A 112 -10.67 7.90 7.32
C THR A 112 -11.85 8.46 6.53
N GLY A 113 -12.09 7.96 5.32
CA GLY A 113 -13.19 8.39 4.48
C GLY A 113 -13.22 7.65 3.15
N GLY A 114 -14.30 7.86 2.38
CA GLY A 114 -14.42 7.36 1.03
C GLY A 114 -15.54 8.05 0.26
N ASP A 115 -15.51 7.91 -1.07
CA ASP A 115 -16.53 8.39 -1.99
C ASP A 115 -16.96 7.30 -2.99
N GLY A 116 -17.92 7.60 -3.87
CA GLY A 116 -18.45 6.63 -4.80
C GLY A 116 -19.04 5.41 -4.08
N VAL A 117 -18.63 4.20 -4.47
CA VAL A 117 -19.05 2.96 -3.81
C VAL A 117 -18.45 2.77 -2.41
N PHE A 118 -17.46 3.60 -2.04
CA PHE A 118 -16.79 3.60 -0.74
C PHE A 118 -17.30 4.70 0.20
N ALA A 119 -18.40 5.39 -0.14
CA ALA A 119 -19.01 6.37 0.75
C ALA A 119 -19.34 5.74 2.11
N GLY A 120 -18.79 6.32 3.19
CA GLY A 120 -18.97 5.82 4.56
C GLY A 120 -18.15 4.58 4.91
N ALA A 121 -17.18 4.18 4.08
CA ALA A 121 -16.32 3.03 4.34
C ALA A 121 -15.49 3.21 5.62
N GLN A 122 -15.35 2.12 6.37
CA GLN A 122 -14.44 1.99 7.49
C GLN A 122 -13.54 0.78 7.25
N GLY A 123 -12.39 0.69 7.92
CA GLY A 123 -11.53 -0.48 7.74
C GLY A 123 -10.06 -0.24 8.03
N LEU A 124 -9.27 -1.23 7.63
CA LEU A 124 -7.81 -1.24 7.77
C LEU A 124 -7.15 -1.67 6.46
N ILE A 125 -5.96 -1.16 6.24
CA ILE A 125 -5.03 -1.64 5.21
C ILE A 125 -3.74 -2.04 5.93
N THR A 126 -3.25 -3.23 5.66
CA THR A 126 -1.90 -3.65 6.07
C THR A 126 -1.02 -3.69 4.84
N SER A 127 0.09 -2.96 4.88
CA SER A 127 1.10 -2.88 3.82
C SER A 127 2.36 -3.61 4.28
N ASN A 128 2.91 -4.44 3.39
CA ASN A 128 4.24 -5.03 3.47
C ASN A 128 4.97 -4.69 2.19
N PHE A 129 6.04 -3.92 2.29
CA PHE A 129 6.62 -3.29 1.12
C PHE A 129 8.14 -3.39 1.10
N THR A 130 8.68 -3.24 -0.10
CA THR A 130 10.11 -3.10 -0.35
C THR A 130 10.38 -1.84 -1.17
N VAL A 131 11.54 -1.22 -0.94
CA VAL A 131 12.00 -0.09 -1.72
C VAL A 131 13.46 -0.29 -2.11
N ASN A 132 13.81 -0.14 -3.38
CA ASN A 132 15.20 -0.23 -3.82
C ASN A 132 15.93 1.12 -3.75
N ALA A 133 17.24 1.09 -3.97
CA ALA A 133 18.09 2.29 -3.99
C ALA A 133 17.67 3.33 -5.06
N GLY A 134 17.01 2.89 -6.13
CA GLY A 134 16.45 3.75 -7.17
C GLY A 134 15.07 4.35 -6.83
N GLY A 135 14.53 4.05 -5.65
CA GLY A 135 13.23 4.53 -5.19
C GLY A 135 12.03 3.76 -5.77
N GLU A 136 12.25 2.65 -6.47
CA GLU A 136 11.18 1.73 -6.87
C GLU A 136 10.54 1.13 -5.63
N VAL A 137 9.20 1.13 -5.60
CA VAL A 137 8.40 0.59 -4.51
C VAL A 137 7.59 -0.59 -5.04
N ILE A 138 7.63 -1.70 -4.29
CA ILE A 138 6.68 -2.81 -4.41
C ILE A 138 5.98 -2.91 -3.06
N ASP A 139 4.66 -2.77 -3.04
CA ASP A 139 3.85 -2.71 -1.84
C ASP A 139 2.68 -3.70 -1.92
N ASP A 140 2.79 -4.77 -1.15
CA ASP A 140 1.78 -5.81 -1.02
C ASP A 140 0.79 -5.42 0.08
N GLN A 141 -0.43 -5.04 -0.33
CA GLN A 141 -1.48 -4.60 0.56
C GLN A 141 -2.54 -5.68 0.75
N VAL A 142 -2.98 -5.87 1.99
CA VAL A 142 -4.25 -6.54 2.32
C VAL A 142 -5.20 -5.52 2.90
N VAL A 143 -6.36 -5.40 2.26
CA VAL A 143 -7.39 -4.42 2.59
C VAL A 143 -8.57 -5.15 3.21
N ARG A 144 -9.08 -4.63 4.34
CA ARG A 144 -10.36 -5.02 4.93
C ARG A 144 -11.25 -3.80 5.06
N LEU A 145 -12.33 -3.77 4.28
CA LEU A 145 -13.32 -2.69 4.26
C LEU A 145 -14.67 -3.16 4.81
N TYR A 146 -15.33 -2.27 5.52
CA TYR A 146 -16.72 -2.36 5.92
C TYR A 146 -17.48 -1.23 5.25
N LEU A 147 -18.36 -1.60 4.31
CA LEU A 147 -19.21 -0.66 3.60
C LEU A 147 -20.59 -0.60 4.29
N PRO A 148 -21.26 0.56 4.31
CA PRO A 148 -22.61 0.71 4.86
C PRO A 148 -23.61 -0.35 4.38
#